data_AF-A0A401SRZ7-F1
#
_entry.id   AF-A0A401SRZ7-F1
#
_cell.length_a   1.000
_cell.length_b   1.000
_cell.length_c   1.000
_cell.angle_alpha   90.00
_cell.angle_beta   90.00
_cell.angle_gamma   90.00
#
_symmetry.space_group_name_H-M   'P 1'
#
loop_
_entity.id
_entity.type
_entity.pdbx_description
1 polymer ?
#
loop_
_entity_poly.entity_id
_entity_poly.type
_entity_poly.pdbx_seq_one_letter_code
_entity_poly.pdbx_strand_id
1 'polypeptide(L)'
;LRLSVVLTSFFMMTGALLRCIPVDNQTVKKWLIHAGQLLNGFAGPVIMNAPPFLSTTWFPPDQRATATAVASLFNYFGSACAFLVGPLIVPAPNGTTSLFTASNHHTDFIKDRIQALLYAEFGATALLLIVVIAYFPSHPPLPPSIAAASQRLNYRNSICRLLGNFRFLMIALAFAVPLGILAGWSGVLDVILTPLKVDAGWIGFWSTIGGCTVGILIARFADFFRGVLKLILLLLFSGATLSSAWVALTCFNSVTHLPLTPATLYTSCILVGVFITSSVPFFFELLVETVYPVPEGITCGFVTFLSNVFMGLLLMFLAFYHADVNWLNWCLTASCLFSLLLILLFKESYDRLYLDVLVSV
;
A
#
# COMPACT_ATOMS: atom_id res chain seq x y z
N LEU A 1 -2.18 -2.69 22.40
CA LEU A 1 -2.86 -1.97 21.31
C LEU A 1 -2.98 -0.48 21.57
N ARG A 2 -3.64 -0.04 22.66
CA ARG A 2 -3.78 1.39 22.98
C ARG A 2 -2.45 2.17 22.99
N LEU A 3 -1.43 1.66 23.67
CA LEU A 3 -0.11 2.31 23.66
C LEU A 3 0.46 2.45 22.24
N SER A 4 0.34 1.40 21.42
CA SER A 4 0.80 1.43 20.02
C SER A 4 0.05 2.46 19.19
N VAL A 5 -1.28 2.52 19.31
CA VAL A 5 -2.11 3.48 18.56
C VAL A 5 -1.84 4.93 19.01
N VAL A 6 -1.72 5.17 20.33
CA VAL A 6 -1.33 6.49 20.86
C VAL A 6 0.04 6.91 20.35
N LEU A 7 1.03 6.01 20.38
CA LEU A 7 2.37 6.29 19.90
C LEU A 7 2.38 6.59 18.39
N THR A 8 1.61 5.84 17.61
CA THR A 8 1.42 6.07 16.17
C THR A 8 0.81 7.44 15.90
N SER A 9 -0.30 7.78 16.53
CA SER A 9 -0.94 9.09 16.37
C SER A 9 -0.02 10.23 16.81
N PHE A 10 0.77 10.01 17.87
CA PHE A 10 1.76 10.97 18.35
C PHE A 10 2.89 11.19 17.33
N PHE A 11 3.44 10.12 16.74
CA PHE A 11 4.45 10.23 15.69
C PHE A 11 3.91 10.90 14.44
N MET A 12 2.68 10.59 14.03
CA MET A 12 2.04 11.26 12.87
C MET A 12 1.83 12.76 13.11
N MET A 13 1.27 13.13 14.26
CA MET A 13 1.06 14.54 14.62
C MET A 13 2.39 15.29 14.71
N THR A 14 3.39 14.71 15.38
CA THR A 14 4.72 15.33 15.49
C THR A 14 5.38 15.45 14.12
N GLY A 15 5.24 14.44 13.26
CA GLY A 15 5.75 14.48 11.89
C GLY A 15 5.06 15.53 11.01
N ALA A 16 3.76 15.74 11.18
CA ALA A 16 3.03 16.84 10.54
C ALA A 16 3.46 18.21 11.09
N LEU A 17 3.63 18.34 12.40
CA LEU A 17 4.10 19.58 13.04
C LEU A 17 5.46 20.00 12.51
N LEU A 18 6.44 19.10 12.43
CA LEU A 18 7.78 19.41 11.92
C LEU A 18 7.76 19.95 10.50
N ARG A 19 6.82 19.49 9.65
CA ARG A 19 6.64 19.97 8.28
C ARG A 19 6.00 21.37 8.20
N CYS A 20 5.29 21.78 9.25
CA CYS A 20 4.60 23.07 9.32
C CYS A 20 5.49 24.22 9.83
N ILE A 21 6.65 23.93 10.44
CA ILE A 21 7.51 24.96 11.02
C ILE A 21 8.01 25.90 9.92
N PRO A 22 7.68 27.21 9.96
CA PRO A 22 8.17 28.16 8.99
C PRO A 22 9.64 28.48 9.30
N VAL A 23 10.54 28.05 8.41
CA VAL A 23 11.98 28.34 8.49
C VAL A 23 12.45 28.90 7.14
N ASP A 24 13.10 30.07 7.19
CA ASP A 24 13.61 30.75 5.99
C ASP A 24 14.79 29.98 5.35
N ASN A 25 15.61 29.35 6.18
CA ASN A 25 16.73 28.52 5.74
C ASN A 25 16.23 27.21 5.10
N GLN A 26 16.40 27.10 3.78
CA GLN A 26 15.96 25.94 2.99
C GLN A 26 16.59 24.63 3.43
N THR A 27 17.84 24.63 3.88
CA THR A 27 18.52 23.41 4.33
C THR A 27 17.89 22.89 5.62
N VAL A 28 17.62 23.78 6.58
CA VAL A 28 16.95 23.42 7.84
C VAL A 28 15.52 22.96 7.56
N LYS A 29 14.78 23.65 6.68
CA LYS A 29 13.43 23.25 6.27
C LYS A 29 13.41 21.85 5.65
N LYS A 30 14.38 21.53 4.77
CA LYS A 30 14.52 20.17 4.20
C LYS A 30 14.73 19.12 5.28
N TRP A 31 15.65 19.34 6.23
CA TRP A 31 15.87 18.41 7.34
C TRP A 31 14.64 18.22 8.22
N LEU A 32 13.89 19.28 8.50
CA LEU A 32 12.63 19.21 9.24
C LEU A 32 11.57 18.37 8.49
N ILE A 33 11.46 18.55 7.18
CA ILE A 33 10.56 17.75 6.35
C ILE A 33 10.96 16.28 6.39
N HIS A 34 12.26 15.97 6.21
CA HIS A 34 12.74 14.58 6.27
C HIS A 34 12.55 13.94 7.65
N ALA A 35 12.81 14.69 8.73
CA ALA A 35 12.53 14.25 10.09
C ALA A 35 11.04 13.96 10.29
N GLY A 36 10.16 14.82 9.75
CA GLY A 36 8.72 14.60 9.77
C GLY A 36 8.28 13.35 9.01
N GLN A 37 8.85 13.10 7.83
CA GLN A 37 8.58 11.88 7.06
C GLN A 37 9.09 10.62 7.76
N LEU A 38 10.23 10.70 8.45
CA LEU A 38 10.77 9.59 9.24
C LEU A 38 9.86 9.23 10.42
N LEU A 39 9.31 10.23 11.12
CA LEU A 39 8.31 9.99 12.17
C LEU A 39 7.02 9.37 11.63
N ASN A 40 6.52 9.84 10.49
CA ASN A 40 5.40 9.20 9.78
C ASN A 40 5.74 7.75 9.41
N GLY A 41 6.97 7.48 8.98
CA GLY A 41 7.47 6.13 8.70
C GLY A 41 7.38 5.20 9.92
N PHE A 42 7.73 5.67 11.11
CA PHE A 42 7.58 4.88 12.36
C PHE A 42 6.12 4.59 12.73
N ALA A 43 5.18 5.43 12.32
CA ALA A 43 3.76 5.19 12.51
C ALA A 43 3.22 4.06 11.59
N GLY A 44 3.78 3.92 10.38
CA GLY A 44 3.32 3.01 9.33
C GLY A 44 3.10 1.55 9.76
N PRO A 45 4.06 0.87 10.42
CA PRO A 45 3.90 -0.54 10.80
C PRO A 45 2.68 -0.82 11.67
N VAL A 46 2.35 0.07 12.62
CA VAL A 46 1.17 -0.11 13.47
C VAL A 46 -0.10 0.04 12.66
N ILE A 47 -0.16 1.03 11.76
CA ILE A 47 -1.34 1.26 10.89
C ILE A 47 -1.59 0.06 9.98
N MET A 48 -0.53 -0.53 9.42
CA MET A 48 -0.64 -1.68 8.51
C MET A 48 -0.96 -3.00 9.22
N ASN A 49 -0.50 -3.17 10.46
CA ASN A 49 -0.74 -4.40 11.24
C ASN A 49 -1.93 -4.30 12.22
N ALA A 50 -2.49 -3.11 12.41
CA ALA A 50 -3.64 -2.89 13.29
C ALA A 50 -4.91 -3.63 12.81
N PRO A 51 -5.27 -3.67 11.51
CA PRO A 51 -6.49 -4.33 11.05
C PRO A 51 -6.60 -5.81 11.49
N PRO A 52 -5.63 -6.72 11.21
CA PRO A 52 -5.72 -8.10 11.64
C PRO A 52 -5.60 -8.26 13.16
N PHE A 53 -4.85 -7.38 13.83
CA PHE A 53 -4.76 -7.42 15.29
C PHE A 53 -6.09 -7.02 15.95
N LEU A 54 -6.75 -5.98 15.44
CA LEU A 54 -8.03 -5.48 15.95
C LEU A 54 -9.14 -6.49 15.69
N SER A 55 -9.20 -7.08 14.48
CA SER A 55 -10.22 -8.06 14.13
C SER A 55 -10.13 -9.31 15.01
N THR A 56 -8.91 -9.83 15.27
CA THR A 56 -8.72 -11.00 16.13
C THR A 56 -9.01 -10.73 17.61
N THR A 57 -8.83 -9.49 18.07
CA THR A 57 -9.04 -9.12 19.48
C THR A 57 -10.46 -8.67 19.81
N TRP A 58 -11.20 -8.11 18.85
CA TRP A 58 -12.53 -7.54 19.09
C TRP A 58 -13.67 -8.29 18.40
N PHE A 59 -13.40 -9.14 17.40
CA PHE A 59 -14.44 -9.79 16.60
C PHE A 59 -14.40 -11.33 16.66
N PRO A 60 -15.57 -11.98 16.63
CA PRO A 60 -15.67 -13.44 16.57
C PRO A 60 -15.20 -13.98 15.21
N PRO A 61 -14.77 -15.25 15.11
CA PRO A 61 -14.11 -15.82 13.93
C PRO A 61 -14.84 -15.60 12.60
N ASP A 62 -16.18 -15.69 12.61
CA ASP A 62 -17.08 -15.51 11.48
C ASP A 62 -17.09 -14.08 10.90
N GLN A 63 -16.64 -13.08 11.66
CA GLN A 63 -16.66 -11.67 11.25
C GLN A 63 -15.25 -11.05 11.07
N ARG A 64 -14.19 -11.83 11.31
CA ARG A 64 -12.81 -11.30 11.30
C ARG A 64 -12.32 -10.87 9.94
N ALA A 65 -12.55 -11.70 8.92
CA ALA A 65 -12.12 -11.41 7.56
C ALA A 65 -12.74 -10.08 7.09
N THR A 66 -14.04 -9.88 7.35
CA THR A 66 -14.75 -8.64 7.03
C THR A 66 -14.21 -7.45 7.83
N ALA A 67 -13.98 -7.59 9.14
CA ALA A 67 -13.43 -6.51 9.97
C ALA A 67 -12.01 -6.11 9.53
N THR A 68 -11.14 -7.08 9.21
CA THR A 68 -9.81 -6.82 8.66
C THR A 68 -9.90 -6.13 7.30
N ALA A 69 -10.76 -6.62 6.41
CA ALA A 69 -10.95 -6.05 5.08
C ALA A 69 -11.41 -4.59 5.16
N VAL A 70 -12.45 -4.28 5.94
CA VAL A 70 -12.94 -2.91 6.12
C VAL A 70 -11.83 -1.99 6.62
N ALA A 71 -11.12 -2.37 7.68
CA ALA A 71 -10.06 -1.54 8.24
C ALA A 71 -8.88 -1.34 7.28
N SER A 72 -8.46 -2.37 6.54
CA SER A 72 -7.41 -2.27 5.51
C SER A 72 -7.85 -1.43 4.31
N LEU A 73 -9.10 -1.55 3.87
CA LEU A 73 -9.63 -0.79 2.73
C LEU A 73 -9.81 0.70 3.05
N PHE A 74 -10.15 1.06 4.29
CA PHE A 74 -10.15 2.47 4.71
C PHE A 74 -8.76 3.10 4.65
N ASN A 75 -7.70 2.32 4.87
CA ASN A 75 -6.33 2.80 4.69
C ASN A 75 -6.06 3.15 3.21
N TYR A 76 -6.44 2.27 2.29
CA TYR A 76 -6.34 2.53 0.85
C TYR A 76 -7.25 3.67 0.39
N PHE A 77 -8.45 3.79 0.96
CA PHE A 77 -9.36 4.91 0.69
C PHE A 77 -8.72 6.25 1.07
N GLY A 78 -8.06 6.33 2.23
CA GLY A 78 -7.29 7.51 2.63
C GLY A 78 -6.19 7.86 1.62
N SER A 79 -5.48 6.85 1.09
CA SER A 79 -4.50 7.03 0.01
C SER A 79 -5.14 7.54 -1.28
N ALA A 80 -6.30 7.02 -1.68
CA ALA A 80 -7.05 7.50 -2.83
C ALA A 80 -7.44 8.98 -2.67
N CYS A 81 -7.94 9.38 -1.49
CA CYS A 81 -8.24 10.78 -1.21
C CYS A 81 -7.00 11.68 -1.36
N ALA A 82 -5.81 11.22 -0.95
CA ALA A 82 -4.57 11.99 -1.10
C ALA A 82 -4.20 12.27 -2.57
N PHE A 83 -4.44 11.30 -3.48
CA PHE A 83 -4.24 11.48 -4.93
C PHE A 83 -5.16 12.54 -5.56
N LEU A 84 -6.28 12.85 -4.92
CA LEU A 84 -7.22 13.86 -5.40
C LEU A 84 -7.00 15.22 -4.71
N VAL A 85 -6.90 15.22 -3.38
CA VAL A 85 -6.76 16.43 -2.55
C VAL A 85 -5.46 17.18 -2.88
N GLY A 86 -4.35 16.47 -3.09
CA GLY A 86 -3.07 17.09 -3.42
C GLY A 86 -3.12 17.97 -4.68
N PRO A 87 -3.42 17.38 -5.86
CA PRO A 87 -3.49 18.13 -7.11
C PRO A 87 -4.63 19.16 -7.20
N LEU A 88 -5.75 18.96 -6.49
CA LEU A 88 -6.85 19.95 -6.48
C LEU A 88 -6.52 21.21 -5.67
N ILE A 89 -5.73 21.07 -4.60
CA ILE A 89 -5.34 22.20 -3.74
C ILE A 89 -4.05 22.86 -4.25
N VAL A 90 -3.12 22.06 -4.78
CA VAL A 90 -1.82 22.53 -5.27
C VAL A 90 -1.79 22.41 -6.80
N PRO A 91 -1.87 23.54 -7.53
CA PRO A 91 -1.80 23.52 -9.00
C PRO A 91 -0.47 22.93 -9.48
N ALA A 92 -0.53 22.15 -10.56
CA ALA A 92 0.68 21.65 -11.19
C ALA A 92 1.52 22.83 -11.74
N PRO A 93 2.86 22.81 -11.59
CA PRO A 93 3.73 23.83 -12.18
C PRO A 93 3.64 23.92 -13.71
N ASN A 94 3.13 22.86 -14.35
CA ASN A 94 3.20 22.65 -15.79
C ASN A 94 1.85 22.88 -16.49
N GLY A 95 1.18 24.01 -16.25
CA GLY A 95 0.17 24.58 -17.16
C GLY A 95 -0.98 23.69 -17.66
N THR A 96 -1.23 22.52 -17.07
CA THR A 96 -2.36 21.64 -17.43
C THR A 96 -3.68 22.18 -16.90
N THR A 97 -3.64 23.13 -15.96
CA THR A 97 -4.79 23.90 -15.51
C THR A 97 -4.75 25.28 -16.18
N SER A 98 -5.66 25.53 -17.14
CA SER A 98 -5.76 26.80 -17.87
C SER A 98 -6.37 27.95 -17.05
N LEU A 99 -5.98 28.10 -15.77
CA LEU A 99 -6.50 29.16 -14.91
C LEU A 99 -5.34 29.96 -14.32
N PHE A 100 -5.09 31.10 -14.99
CA PHE A 100 -4.46 32.34 -14.51
C PHE A 100 -2.92 32.47 -14.51
N THR A 101 -2.44 33.14 -15.56
CA THR A 101 -1.50 34.28 -15.60
C THR A 101 -0.17 34.22 -14.82
N ALA A 102 0.91 34.11 -15.61
CA ALA A 102 2.19 34.85 -15.58
C ALA A 102 2.95 35.14 -14.26
N SER A 103 4.23 34.72 -14.26
CA SER A 103 5.43 35.26 -13.59
C SER A 103 5.43 35.52 -12.07
N ASN A 104 6.41 34.93 -11.37
CA ASN A 104 6.83 35.10 -9.96
C ASN A 104 5.78 34.93 -8.85
N HIS A 105 4.56 35.44 -8.99
CA HIS A 105 3.42 35.19 -8.08
C HIS A 105 3.00 33.72 -8.06
N HIS A 106 3.28 32.96 -9.12
CA HIS A 106 2.91 31.55 -9.21
C HIS A 106 3.68 30.66 -8.21
N THR A 107 4.95 30.98 -7.93
CA THR A 107 5.77 30.17 -7.03
C THR A 107 5.39 30.39 -5.57
N ASP A 108 5.12 31.64 -5.18
CA ASP A 108 4.69 31.96 -3.82
C ASP A 108 3.25 31.49 -3.56
N PHE A 109 2.36 31.60 -4.55
CA PHE A 109 1.03 31.00 -4.48
C PHE A 109 1.06 29.47 -4.28
N ILE A 110 1.93 28.76 -5.00
CA ILE A 110 2.13 27.31 -4.81
C ILE A 110 2.63 27.03 -3.39
N LYS A 111 3.62 27.79 -2.89
CA LYS A 111 4.13 27.62 -1.52
C LYS A 111 3.02 27.81 -0.48
N ASP A 112 2.19 28.83 -0.64
CA ASP A 112 1.07 29.11 0.27
C ASP A 112 0.04 27.96 0.26
N ARG A 113 -0.28 27.41 -0.91
CA ARG A 113 -1.18 26.25 -1.04
C ARG A 113 -0.61 24.99 -0.42
N ILE A 114 0.69 24.73 -0.62
CA ILE A 114 1.39 23.62 0.05
C ILE A 114 1.36 23.81 1.57
N GLN A 115 1.65 25.01 2.07
CA GLN A 115 1.61 25.30 3.51
C GLN A 115 0.20 25.13 4.09
N ALA A 116 -0.84 25.60 3.39
CA ALA A 116 -2.23 25.41 3.81
C ALA A 116 -2.58 23.92 3.94
N LEU A 117 -2.14 23.10 2.98
CA LEU A 117 -2.35 21.64 3.01
C LEU A 117 -1.61 21.00 4.20
N LEU A 118 -0.36 21.40 4.47
CA LEU A 118 0.41 20.90 5.61
C LEU A 118 -0.23 21.29 6.95
N TYR A 119 -0.73 22.52 7.10
CA TYR A 119 -1.44 22.95 8.30
C TYR A 119 -2.77 22.21 8.49
N ALA A 120 -3.52 21.96 7.40
CA ALA A 120 -4.73 21.16 7.46
C ALA A 120 -4.44 19.71 7.89
N GLU A 121 -3.37 19.11 7.37
CA GLU A 121 -2.92 17.77 7.77
C GLU A 121 -2.49 17.73 9.24
N PHE A 122 -1.77 18.75 9.72
CA PHE A 122 -1.43 18.89 11.14
C PHE A 122 -2.69 18.99 12.01
N GLY A 123 -3.66 19.83 11.63
CA GLY A 123 -4.93 19.96 12.34
C GLY A 123 -5.70 18.63 12.42
N ALA A 124 -5.77 17.90 11.31
CA ALA A 124 -6.43 16.59 11.25
C ALA A 124 -5.72 15.54 12.14
N THR A 125 -4.39 15.45 12.07
CA THR A 125 -3.61 14.50 12.88
C THR A 125 -3.61 14.84 14.37
N ALA A 126 -3.63 16.13 14.73
CA ALA A 126 -3.79 16.58 16.11
C ALA A 126 -5.18 16.24 16.66
N LEU A 127 -6.25 16.47 15.89
CA LEU A 127 -7.60 16.08 16.27
C LEU A 127 -7.71 14.56 16.48
N LEU A 128 -7.12 13.77 15.57
CA LEU A 128 -7.08 12.31 15.71
C LEU A 128 -6.35 11.87 16.99
N LEU A 129 -5.22 12.49 17.33
CA LEU A 129 -4.52 12.19 18.58
C LEU A 129 -5.38 12.49 19.81
N ILE A 130 -6.08 13.63 19.82
CA ILE A 130 -6.99 14.00 20.92
C ILE A 130 -8.11 12.96 21.06
N VAL A 131 -8.73 12.56 19.95
CA VAL A 131 -9.79 11.55 19.93
C VAL A 131 -9.28 10.19 20.42
N VAL A 132 -8.09 9.77 19.98
CA VAL A 132 -7.47 8.52 20.43
C VAL A 132 -7.16 8.54 21.92
N ILE A 133 -6.63 9.63 22.45
CA ILE A 133 -6.34 9.77 23.89
C ILE A 133 -7.64 9.72 24.70
N ALA A 134 -8.68 10.44 24.25
CA ALA A 134 -9.95 10.57 24.95
C ALA A 134 -10.80 9.30 24.92
N TYR A 135 -10.86 8.61 23.77
CA TYR A 135 -11.86 7.56 23.52
C TYR A 135 -11.28 6.15 23.35
N PHE A 136 -10.00 5.98 23.00
CA PHE A 136 -9.50 4.65 22.62
C PHE A 136 -9.36 3.72 23.85
N PRO A 137 -10.20 2.67 23.98
CA PRO A 137 -10.17 1.78 25.14
C PRO A 137 -8.91 0.90 25.12
N SER A 138 -8.38 0.58 26.30
CA SER A 138 -7.14 -0.20 26.46
C SER A 138 -7.27 -1.62 25.92
N HIS A 139 -8.38 -2.27 26.26
CA HIS A 139 -8.75 -3.64 25.97
C HIS A 139 -10.29 -3.76 26.04
N PRO A 140 -10.92 -4.69 25.30
CA PRO A 140 -12.32 -5.04 25.56
C PRO A 140 -12.43 -5.66 26.96
N PRO A 141 -13.54 -5.43 27.70
CA PRO A 141 -13.71 -5.94 29.07
C PRO A 141 -13.75 -7.47 29.16
N LEU A 142 -13.98 -8.18 28.06
CA LEU A 142 -13.94 -9.64 27.97
C LEU A 142 -13.22 -10.06 26.66
N PRO A 143 -12.31 -11.05 26.68
CA PRO A 143 -11.67 -11.56 25.47
C PRO A 143 -12.68 -12.41 24.67
N PRO A 144 -12.99 -12.06 23.41
CA PRO A 144 -14.07 -12.72 22.66
C PRO A 144 -13.69 -14.05 22.00
N SER A 145 -12.44 -14.56 22.13
CA SER A 145 -12.07 -15.81 21.45
C SER A 145 -10.85 -16.58 22.00
N ILE A 146 -10.83 -17.89 21.73
CA ILE A 146 -9.76 -18.84 22.09
C ILE A 146 -8.45 -18.55 21.32
N ALA A 147 -8.50 -17.99 20.11
CA ALA A 147 -7.30 -17.57 19.35
C ALA A 147 -6.60 -16.32 19.94
N ALA A 148 -7.30 -15.56 20.77
CA ALA A 148 -6.69 -14.52 21.62
C ALA A 148 -6.13 -15.12 22.93
N ALA A 149 -6.57 -16.32 23.31
CA ALA A 149 -6.14 -17.06 24.50
C ALA A 149 -5.01 -18.08 24.22
N SER A 150 -4.74 -18.44 22.96
CA SER A 150 -3.68 -19.39 22.61
C SER A 150 -2.29 -18.77 22.75
N GLN A 151 -1.34 -19.53 23.33
CA GLN A 151 0.04 -19.09 23.48
C GLN A 151 0.70 -18.96 22.10
N ARG A 152 0.95 -17.71 21.71
CA ARG A 152 1.71 -17.35 20.52
C ARG A 152 3.19 -17.65 20.72
N LEU A 153 3.88 -18.08 19.66
CA LEU A 153 5.33 -18.27 19.69
C LEU A 153 6.05 -16.98 20.11
N ASN A 154 7.16 -17.13 20.84
CA ASN A 154 8.04 -16.02 21.19
C ASN A 154 8.56 -15.32 19.91
N TYR A 155 8.62 -13.98 19.94
CA TYR A 155 8.94 -13.13 18.78
C TYR A 155 10.21 -13.55 18.02
N ARG A 156 11.29 -13.89 18.74
CA ARG A 156 12.55 -14.36 18.13
C ARG A 156 12.38 -15.69 17.40
N ASN A 157 11.68 -16.64 18.00
CA ASN A 157 11.45 -17.96 17.41
C ASN A 157 10.52 -17.84 16.18
N SER A 158 9.58 -16.89 16.21
CA SER A 158 8.76 -16.55 15.04
C SER A 158 9.60 -16.05 13.87
N ILE A 159 10.51 -15.09 14.09
CA ILE A 159 11.38 -14.56 13.01
C ILE A 159 12.29 -15.65 12.44
N CYS A 160 12.95 -16.43 13.30
CA CYS A 160 13.80 -17.53 12.83
C CYS A 160 13.01 -18.56 12.01
N ARG A 161 11.77 -18.87 12.43
CA ARG A 161 10.89 -19.81 11.71
C ARG A 161 10.39 -19.24 10.38
N LEU A 162 10.10 -17.93 10.32
CA LEU A 162 9.75 -17.24 9.07
C LEU A 162 10.91 -17.31 8.07
N LEU A 163 12.11 -16.89 8.49
CA LEU A 163 13.29 -16.87 7.63
C LEU A 163 13.79 -18.26 7.25
N GLY A 164 13.55 -19.28 8.09
CA GLY A 164 13.89 -20.67 7.78
C GLY A 164 12.91 -21.37 6.84
N ASN A 165 11.71 -20.81 6.62
CA ASN A 165 10.69 -21.42 5.78
C ASN A 165 10.79 -20.91 4.33
N PHE A 166 11.43 -21.70 3.47
CA PHE A 166 11.59 -21.36 2.05
C PHE A 166 10.24 -21.13 1.32
N ARG A 167 9.18 -21.87 1.68
CA ARG A 167 7.84 -21.69 1.07
C ARG A 167 7.28 -20.31 1.40
N PHE A 168 7.45 -19.88 2.66
CA PHE A 168 7.07 -18.54 3.09
C PHE A 168 7.88 -17.47 2.37
N LEU A 169 9.21 -17.60 2.30
CA LEU A 169 10.06 -16.62 1.62
C LEU A 169 9.69 -16.46 0.15
N MET A 170 9.36 -17.56 -0.53
CA MET A 170 8.96 -17.54 -1.93
C MET A 170 7.67 -16.72 -2.14
N ILE A 171 6.62 -16.97 -1.35
CA ILE A 171 5.36 -16.22 -1.49
C ILE A 171 5.47 -14.79 -0.92
N ALA A 172 6.32 -14.58 0.09
CA ALA A 172 6.66 -13.24 0.59
C ALA A 172 7.33 -12.38 -0.48
N LEU A 173 8.24 -12.95 -1.28
CA LEU A 173 8.84 -12.28 -2.43
C LEU A 173 7.83 -12.02 -3.55
N ALA A 174 6.94 -12.98 -3.82
CA ALA A 174 5.85 -12.80 -4.79
C ALA A 174 4.93 -11.64 -4.42
N PHE A 175 4.70 -11.38 -3.14
CA PHE A 175 3.98 -10.18 -2.70
C PHE A 175 4.86 -8.92 -2.75
N ALA A 176 6.04 -8.97 -2.12
CA ALA A 176 6.80 -7.78 -1.78
C ALA A 176 7.36 -7.05 -3.00
N VAL A 177 7.83 -7.80 -4.00
CA VAL A 177 8.45 -7.26 -5.21
C VAL A 177 7.47 -6.42 -6.02
N PRO A 178 6.31 -6.95 -6.50
CA PRO A 178 5.37 -6.16 -7.29
C PRO A 178 4.70 -5.04 -6.51
N LEU A 179 4.36 -5.22 -5.23
CA LEU A 179 3.78 -4.13 -4.43
C LEU A 179 4.79 -3.02 -4.16
N GLY A 180 6.04 -3.36 -3.87
CA GLY A 180 7.10 -2.38 -3.60
C GLY A 180 7.41 -1.57 -4.86
N ILE A 181 7.49 -2.25 -6.01
CA ILE A 181 7.72 -1.60 -7.30
C ILE A 181 6.52 -0.76 -7.71
N LEU A 182 5.28 -1.23 -7.51
CA LEU A 182 4.08 -0.43 -7.75
C LEU A 182 4.07 0.83 -6.88
N ALA A 183 4.36 0.72 -5.58
CA ALA A 183 4.37 1.88 -4.68
C ALA A 183 5.38 2.95 -5.12
N GLY A 184 6.59 2.54 -5.51
CA GLY A 184 7.59 3.45 -6.05
C GLY A 184 7.20 4.02 -7.42
N TRP A 185 6.66 3.19 -8.30
CA TRP A 185 6.15 3.59 -9.62
C TRP A 185 5.00 4.61 -9.50
N SER A 186 4.04 4.37 -8.60
CA SER A 186 2.94 5.28 -8.32
C SER A 186 3.41 6.62 -7.74
N GLY A 187 4.46 6.62 -6.90
CA GLY A 187 5.06 7.84 -6.36
C GLY A 187 5.74 8.72 -7.42
N VAL A 188 6.14 8.14 -8.55
CA VAL A 188 6.83 8.82 -9.66
C VAL A 188 5.93 8.91 -10.90
N LEU A 189 4.67 8.50 -10.80
CA LEU A 189 3.73 8.42 -11.92
C LEU A 189 3.56 9.77 -12.62
N ASP A 190 3.55 10.86 -11.87
CA ASP A 190 3.46 12.21 -12.43
C ASP A 190 4.64 12.52 -13.37
N VAL A 191 5.86 12.11 -13.00
CA VAL A 191 7.06 12.28 -13.83
C VAL A 191 6.98 11.43 -15.11
N ILE A 192 6.44 10.21 -15.00
CA ILE A 192 6.24 9.31 -16.15
C ILE A 192 5.21 9.89 -17.14
N LEU A 193 4.16 10.55 -16.63
CA LEU A 193 3.02 11.01 -17.43
C LEU A 193 3.08 12.48 -17.85
N THR A 194 3.95 13.28 -17.24
CA THR A 194 4.23 14.67 -17.64
C THR A 194 4.45 14.84 -19.16
N PRO A 195 5.29 14.03 -19.85
CA PRO A 195 5.49 14.17 -21.30
C PRO A 195 4.22 13.87 -22.12
N LEU A 196 3.25 13.18 -21.53
CA LEU A 196 2.02 12.71 -22.18
C LEU A 196 0.80 13.60 -21.86
N LYS A 197 0.97 14.64 -21.03
CA LYS A 197 -0.08 15.60 -20.61
C LYS A 197 -1.32 14.90 -20.03
N VAL A 198 -1.10 13.86 -19.24
CA VAL A 198 -2.15 13.08 -18.56
C VAL A 198 -2.07 13.30 -17.05
N ASP A 199 -3.22 13.53 -16.40
CA ASP A 199 -3.29 13.75 -14.95
C ASP A 199 -3.06 12.44 -14.17
N ALA A 200 -1.88 12.31 -13.55
CA ALA A 200 -1.51 11.15 -12.75
C ALA A 200 -2.38 10.95 -11.50
N GLY A 201 -2.90 12.03 -10.91
CA GLY A 201 -3.75 11.98 -9.72
C GLY A 201 -5.03 11.18 -9.93
N TRP A 202 -5.71 11.36 -11.06
CA TRP A 202 -6.92 10.61 -11.39
C TRP A 202 -6.64 9.12 -11.60
N ILE A 203 -5.49 8.78 -12.20
CA ILE A 203 -5.07 7.38 -12.37
C ILE A 203 -4.86 6.73 -11.01
N GLY A 204 -4.11 7.37 -10.10
CA GLY A 204 -3.89 6.85 -8.74
C GLY A 204 -5.18 6.66 -7.95
N PHE A 205 -6.11 7.62 -8.06
CA PHE A 205 -7.43 7.57 -7.42
C PHE A 205 -8.27 6.38 -7.91
N TRP A 206 -8.50 6.28 -9.23
CA TRP A 206 -9.34 5.22 -9.80
C TRP A 206 -8.72 3.83 -9.68
N SER A 207 -7.39 3.74 -9.78
CA SER A 207 -6.64 2.50 -9.54
C SER A 207 -6.86 1.97 -8.13
N THR A 208 -6.76 2.85 -7.12
CA THR A 208 -6.91 2.47 -5.71
C THR A 208 -8.35 2.08 -5.38
N ILE A 209 -9.34 2.87 -5.81
CA ILE A 209 -10.77 2.58 -5.57
C ILE A 209 -11.22 1.33 -6.33
N GLY A 210 -10.81 1.19 -7.59
CA GLY A 210 -11.10 0.01 -8.38
C GLY A 210 -10.49 -1.24 -7.75
N GLY A 211 -9.25 -1.16 -7.26
CA GLY A 211 -8.58 -2.27 -6.56
C GLY A 211 -9.28 -2.65 -5.25
N CYS A 212 -9.74 -1.66 -4.48
CA CYS A 212 -10.56 -1.92 -3.29
C CYS A 212 -11.87 -2.63 -3.64
N THR A 213 -12.56 -2.14 -4.67
CA THR A 213 -13.89 -2.65 -5.06
C THR A 213 -13.80 -4.06 -5.64
N VAL A 214 -12.87 -4.28 -6.58
CA VAL A 214 -12.61 -5.59 -7.19
C VAL A 214 -12.10 -6.58 -6.15
N GLY A 215 -11.20 -6.15 -5.26
CA GLY A 215 -10.73 -6.96 -4.14
C GLY A 215 -11.86 -7.46 -3.25
N ILE A 216 -12.82 -6.60 -2.88
CA ILE A 216 -14.01 -7.02 -2.09
C ILE A 216 -14.86 -8.03 -2.88
N LEU A 217 -15.15 -7.75 -4.15
CA LEU A 217 -16.01 -8.62 -4.97
C LEU A 217 -15.40 -10.02 -5.15
N ILE A 218 -14.09 -10.09 -5.45
CA ILE A 218 -13.38 -11.36 -5.59
C ILE A 218 -13.27 -12.05 -4.22
N ALA A 219 -13.07 -11.32 -3.13
CA ALA A 219 -12.98 -11.92 -1.79
C ALA A 219 -14.31 -12.59 -1.42
N ARG A 220 -15.44 -11.93 -1.67
CA ARG A 220 -16.77 -12.52 -1.50
C ARG A 220 -16.97 -13.77 -2.34
N PHE A 221 -16.45 -13.79 -3.57
CA PHE A 221 -16.49 -14.97 -4.42
C PHE A 221 -15.60 -16.11 -3.90
N ALA A 222 -14.40 -15.78 -3.40
CA ALA A 222 -13.47 -16.72 -2.80
C ALA A 222 -14.04 -17.41 -1.56
N ASP A 223 -14.85 -16.70 -0.76
CA ASP A 223 -15.51 -17.25 0.43
C ASP A 223 -16.41 -18.46 0.09
N PHE A 224 -16.99 -18.50 -1.12
CA PHE A 224 -17.82 -19.62 -1.56
C PHE A 224 -17.02 -20.87 -1.92
N PHE A 225 -15.75 -20.71 -2.29
CA PHE A 225 -14.90 -21.79 -2.81
C PHE A 225 -13.63 -21.92 -1.96
N ARG A 226 -13.64 -22.82 -0.99
CA ARG A 226 -12.44 -23.10 -0.19
C ARG A 226 -11.33 -23.68 -1.09
N GLY A 227 -10.10 -23.20 -0.91
CA GLY A 227 -8.92 -23.74 -1.59
C GLY A 227 -8.64 -23.17 -3.00
N VAL A 228 -9.27 -22.05 -3.40
CA VAL A 228 -9.03 -21.42 -4.72
C VAL A 228 -8.09 -20.21 -4.66
N LEU A 229 -7.44 -19.95 -3.52
CA LEU A 229 -6.62 -18.75 -3.30
C LEU A 229 -5.48 -18.62 -4.32
N LYS A 230 -4.76 -19.72 -4.61
CA LYS A 230 -3.72 -19.69 -5.65
C LYS A 230 -4.30 -19.38 -7.02
N LEU A 231 -5.45 -19.95 -7.38
CA LEU A 231 -6.07 -19.70 -8.68
C LEU A 231 -6.44 -18.22 -8.83
N ILE A 232 -7.01 -17.61 -7.79
CA ILE A 232 -7.32 -16.17 -7.78
C ILE A 232 -6.05 -15.35 -7.95
N LEU A 233 -4.99 -15.65 -7.20
CA LEU A 233 -3.71 -14.95 -7.31
C LEU A 233 -3.10 -15.11 -8.72
N LEU A 234 -3.17 -16.29 -9.33
CA LEU A 234 -2.72 -16.52 -10.70
C LEU A 234 -3.50 -15.67 -11.71
N LEU A 235 -4.83 -15.61 -11.58
CA LEU A 235 -5.67 -14.79 -12.46
C LEU A 235 -5.36 -13.30 -12.29
N LEU A 236 -5.27 -12.81 -11.05
CA LEU A 236 -4.93 -11.42 -10.77
C LEU A 236 -3.54 -11.04 -11.28
N PHE A 237 -2.52 -11.87 -11.08
CA PHE A 237 -1.16 -11.58 -11.56
C PHE A 237 -0.99 -11.76 -13.07
N SER A 238 -1.77 -12.64 -13.70
CA SER A 238 -1.82 -12.71 -15.16
C SER A 238 -2.41 -11.41 -15.74
N GLY A 239 -3.51 -10.92 -15.17
CA GLY A 239 -4.10 -9.61 -15.49
C GLY A 239 -3.13 -8.45 -15.25
N ALA A 240 -2.48 -8.42 -14.08
CA ALA A 240 -1.49 -7.41 -13.73
C ALA A 240 -0.34 -7.39 -14.74
N THR A 241 0.23 -8.56 -15.08
CA THR A 241 1.35 -8.68 -16.04
C THR A 241 0.94 -8.22 -17.45
N LEU A 242 -0.25 -8.61 -17.92
CA LEU A 242 -0.77 -8.17 -19.22
C LEU A 242 -0.99 -6.66 -19.26
N SER A 243 -1.58 -6.11 -18.20
CA SER A 243 -1.83 -4.68 -18.09
C SER A 243 -0.55 -3.84 -17.98
N SER A 244 0.46 -4.33 -17.24
CA SER A 244 1.74 -3.63 -17.10
C SER A 244 2.55 -3.70 -18.39
N ALA A 245 2.50 -4.84 -19.09
CA ALA A 245 3.10 -4.97 -20.41
C ALA A 245 2.42 -4.02 -21.41
N TRP A 246 1.10 -3.87 -21.33
CA TRP A 246 0.37 -2.88 -22.14
C TRP A 246 0.86 -1.45 -21.83
N VAL A 247 1.00 -1.05 -20.56
CA VAL A 247 1.57 0.26 -20.20
C VAL A 247 2.98 0.44 -20.77
N ALA A 248 3.86 -0.56 -20.59
CA ALA A 248 5.24 -0.50 -21.06
C ALA A 248 5.34 -0.38 -22.60
N LEU A 249 4.53 -1.13 -23.34
CA LEU A 249 4.45 -1.06 -24.80
C LEU A 249 3.90 0.28 -25.29
N THR A 250 2.88 0.80 -24.61
CA THR A 250 2.25 2.10 -24.98
C THR A 250 3.21 3.27 -24.78
N CYS A 251 4.09 3.20 -23.77
CA CYS A 251 5.13 4.22 -23.55
C CYS A 251 6.30 4.09 -24.55
N PHE A 252 6.48 2.92 -25.17
CA PHE A 252 7.55 2.64 -26.14
C PHE A 252 7.04 2.81 -27.58
N ASN A 253 6.70 4.06 -27.94
CA ASN A 253 6.11 4.45 -29.25
C ASN A 253 6.95 4.08 -30.49
N SER A 254 8.21 3.66 -30.33
CA SER A 254 9.12 3.40 -31.45
C SER A 254 8.94 2.03 -32.11
N VAL A 255 8.20 1.08 -31.51
CA VAL A 255 8.15 -0.33 -32.00
C VAL A 255 6.74 -0.81 -32.37
N THR A 256 5.66 -0.17 -31.91
CA THR A 256 4.29 -0.67 -32.17
C THR A 256 3.37 0.43 -32.73
N HIS A 257 2.58 0.09 -33.75
CA HIS A 257 1.53 0.95 -34.34
C HIS A 257 0.29 1.10 -33.43
N LEU A 258 0.45 1.02 -32.10
CA LEU A 258 -0.66 1.19 -31.17
C LEU A 258 -1.05 2.67 -31.11
N PRO A 259 -2.33 3.02 -31.24
CA PRO A 259 -2.77 4.41 -31.12
C PRO A 259 -2.56 4.89 -29.69
N LEU A 260 -1.61 5.81 -29.51
CA LEU A 260 -1.35 6.52 -28.25
C LEU A 260 -2.51 7.48 -27.96
N THR A 261 -3.64 6.94 -27.52
CA THR A 261 -4.75 7.75 -27.01
C THR A 261 -4.63 7.87 -25.50
N PRO A 262 -4.88 9.05 -24.92
CA PRO A 262 -4.89 9.22 -23.46
C PRO A 262 -5.76 8.15 -22.76
N ALA A 263 -6.89 7.78 -23.37
CA ALA A 263 -7.81 6.77 -22.85
C ALA A 263 -7.18 5.37 -22.68
N THR A 264 -6.34 4.92 -23.62
CA THR A 264 -5.69 3.59 -23.51
C THR A 264 -4.64 3.56 -22.40
N LEU A 265 -3.91 4.66 -22.22
CA LEU A 265 -2.96 4.81 -21.13
C LEU A 265 -3.66 4.89 -19.76
N TYR A 266 -4.71 5.71 -19.66
CA TYR A 266 -5.54 5.78 -18.45
C TYR A 266 -6.06 4.40 -18.04
N THR A 267 -6.65 3.68 -19.00
CA THR A 267 -7.26 2.38 -18.75
C THR A 267 -6.21 1.36 -18.31
N SER A 268 -5.08 1.27 -19.00
CA SER A 268 -4.03 0.29 -18.68
C SER A 268 -3.37 0.57 -17.33
N CYS A 269 -3.06 1.84 -17.00
CA CYS A 269 -2.50 2.19 -15.69
C CYS A 269 -3.47 1.92 -14.53
N ILE A 270 -4.77 2.21 -14.72
CA ILE A 270 -5.80 1.89 -13.72
C ILE A 270 -5.87 0.37 -13.52
N LEU A 271 -5.91 -0.40 -14.61
CA LEU A 271 -6.04 -1.87 -14.54
C LEU A 271 -4.89 -2.53 -13.78
N VAL A 272 -3.65 -2.04 -13.98
CA VAL A 272 -2.46 -2.54 -13.25
C VAL A 272 -2.65 -2.44 -11.74
N GLY A 273 -2.97 -1.25 -11.24
CA GLY A 273 -3.09 -1.08 -9.79
C GLY A 273 -4.39 -1.65 -9.24
N VAL A 274 -5.45 -1.79 -10.04
CA VAL A 274 -6.64 -2.58 -9.67
C VAL A 274 -6.24 -4.02 -9.37
N PHE A 275 -5.54 -4.70 -10.28
CA PHE A 275 -5.16 -6.10 -10.09
C PHE A 275 -4.19 -6.31 -8.93
N ILE A 276 -3.15 -5.47 -8.82
CA ILE A 276 -2.15 -5.60 -7.73
C ILE A 276 -2.79 -5.27 -6.37
N THR A 277 -3.56 -4.18 -6.26
CA THR A 277 -4.19 -3.79 -4.98
C THR A 277 -5.26 -4.81 -4.56
N SER A 278 -6.01 -5.37 -5.52
CA SER A 278 -6.98 -6.44 -5.22
C SER A 278 -6.32 -7.71 -4.68
N SER A 279 -5.06 -7.97 -5.03
CA SER A 279 -4.35 -9.20 -4.62
C SER A 279 -3.91 -9.23 -3.15
N VAL A 280 -3.82 -8.05 -2.50
CA VAL A 280 -3.25 -7.89 -1.16
C VAL A 280 -3.90 -8.77 -0.09
N PRO A 281 -5.25 -8.82 0.05
CA PRO A 281 -5.89 -9.64 1.08
C PRO A 281 -5.61 -11.13 0.89
N PHE A 282 -5.63 -11.61 -0.35
CA PHE A 282 -5.40 -13.03 -0.67
C PHE A 282 -3.97 -13.47 -0.35
N PHE A 283 -2.99 -12.59 -0.58
CA PHE A 283 -1.62 -12.86 -0.14
C PHE A 283 -1.51 -12.93 1.37
N PHE A 284 -2.15 -12.03 2.12
CA PHE A 284 -2.10 -12.08 3.58
C PHE A 284 -2.68 -13.39 4.12
N GLU A 285 -3.82 -13.85 3.60
CA GLU A 285 -4.40 -15.14 3.97
C GLU A 285 -3.44 -16.31 3.66
N LEU A 286 -2.93 -16.37 2.43
CA LEU A 286 -2.02 -17.44 2.00
C LEU A 286 -0.70 -17.44 2.81
N LEU A 287 -0.16 -16.25 3.11
CA LEU A 287 1.05 -16.09 3.92
C LEU A 287 0.83 -16.62 5.33
N VAL A 288 -0.25 -16.19 5.99
CA VAL A 288 -0.60 -16.61 7.35
C VAL A 288 -0.83 -18.12 7.42
N GLU A 289 -1.52 -18.68 6.44
CA GLU A 289 -1.76 -20.12 6.35
C GLU A 289 -0.46 -20.91 6.22
N THR A 290 0.49 -20.43 5.41
CA THR A 290 1.78 -21.09 5.17
C THR A 290 2.68 -21.16 6.41
N VAL A 291 2.54 -20.22 7.36
CA VAL A 291 3.44 -20.12 8.53
C VAL A 291 2.77 -20.35 9.87
N TYR A 292 1.54 -20.87 9.89
CA TYR A 292 0.89 -21.25 11.12
C TYR A 292 1.81 -22.16 11.98
N PRO A 293 1.97 -21.92 13.30
CA PRO A 293 1.26 -21.00 14.20
C PRO A 293 2.01 -19.67 14.49
N VAL A 294 2.73 -19.10 13.51
CA VAL A 294 3.39 -17.78 13.69
C VAL A 294 2.34 -16.67 13.79
N PRO A 295 2.50 -15.67 14.68
CA PRO A 295 1.56 -14.55 14.79
C PRO A 295 1.42 -13.76 13.50
N GLU A 296 0.17 -13.54 13.07
CA GLU A 296 -0.19 -12.88 11.81
C GLU A 296 0.46 -11.49 11.65
N GLY A 297 0.55 -10.72 12.74
CA GLY A 297 1.19 -9.40 12.73
C GLY A 297 2.70 -9.43 12.46
N ILE A 298 3.41 -10.50 12.83
CA ILE A 298 4.84 -10.64 12.49
C ILE A 298 4.97 -11.01 11.02
N THR A 299 4.12 -11.92 10.53
CA THR A 299 4.07 -12.35 9.13
C THR A 299 3.78 -11.18 8.19
N CYS A 300 2.68 -10.45 8.41
CA CYS A 300 2.27 -9.32 7.57
C CYS A 300 3.27 -8.15 7.69
N GLY A 301 3.78 -7.90 8.90
CA GLY A 301 4.79 -6.87 9.14
C GLY A 301 6.10 -7.15 8.40
N PHE A 302 6.57 -8.40 8.40
CA PHE A 302 7.78 -8.79 7.68
C PHE A 302 7.65 -8.60 6.17
N VAL A 303 6.52 -9.04 5.60
CA VAL A 303 6.30 -8.95 4.16
C VAL A 303 6.10 -7.49 3.71
N THR A 304 5.42 -6.67 4.52
CA THR A 304 5.31 -5.23 4.31
C THR A 304 6.67 -4.54 4.36
N PHE A 305 7.50 -4.90 5.34
CA PHE A 305 8.88 -4.41 5.44
C PHE A 305 9.65 -4.74 4.16
N LEU A 306 9.57 -5.99 3.69
CA LEU A 306 10.22 -6.43 2.46
C LEU A 306 9.74 -5.63 1.24
N SER A 307 8.44 -5.32 1.16
CA SER A 307 7.88 -4.47 0.10
C SER A 307 8.45 -3.06 0.12
N ASN A 308 8.56 -2.44 1.31
CA ASN A 308 9.19 -1.13 1.47
C ASN A 308 10.68 -1.13 1.10
N VAL A 309 11.40 -2.25 1.33
CA VAL A 309 12.79 -2.40 0.87
C VAL A 309 12.86 -2.37 -0.66
N PHE A 310 12.00 -3.11 -1.36
CA PHE A 310 11.97 -3.09 -2.83
C PHE A 310 11.57 -1.72 -3.39
N MET A 311 10.62 -1.03 -2.76
CA MET A 311 10.29 0.36 -3.09
C MET A 311 11.52 1.27 -2.93
N GLY A 312 12.20 1.19 -1.79
CA GLY A 312 13.41 1.98 -1.50
C GLY A 312 14.54 1.71 -2.50
N LEU A 313 14.75 0.44 -2.87
CA LEU A 313 15.72 0.06 -3.90
C LEU A 313 15.36 0.68 -5.26
N LEU A 314 14.10 0.60 -5.68
CA LEU A 314 13.65 1.20 -6.94
C LEU A 314 13.90 2.71 -6.98
N LEU A 315 13.50 3.42 -5.92
CA LEU A 315 13.68 4.87 -5.82
C LEU A 315 15.16 5.27 -5.72
N MET A 316 15.99 4.44 -5.06
CA MET A 316 17.44 4.62 -5.04
C MET A 316 18.04 4.49 -6.45
N PHE A 317 17.65 3.46 -7.23
CA PHE A 317 18.09 3.33 -8.62
C PHE A 317 17.64 4.49 -9.49
N LEU A 318 16.41 4.99 -9.28
CA LEU A 318 15.91 6.18 -9.97
C LEU A 318 16.76 7.42 -9.70
N ALA A 319 17.27 7.59 -8.48
CA ALA A 319 18.16 8.71 -8.16
C ALA A 319 19.46 8.68 -9.00
N PHE A 320 19.96 7.50 -9.35
CA PHE A 320 21.13 7.35 -10.22
C PHE A 320 20.79 7.41 -11.71
N TYR A 321 19.66 6.82 -12.12
CA TYR A 321 19.21 6.71 -13.53
C TYR A 321 17.97 7.57 -13.81
N HIS A 322 18.10 8.88 -13.61
CA HIS A 322 16.99 9.84 -13.77
C HIS A 322 16.77 10.29 -15.23
N ALA A 323 17.70 10.00 -16.15
CA ALA A 323 17.67 10.49 -17.52
C ALA A 323 16.57 9.82 -18.38
N ASP A 324 16.33 8.52 -18.17
CA ASP A 324 15.28 7.76 -18.84
C ASP A 324 14.37 7.15 -17.78
N VAL A 325 13.05 7.39 -17.86
CA VAL A 325 12.08 6.87 -16.88
C VAL A 325 11.34 5.63 -17.40
N ASN A 326 11.50 5.30 -18.69
CA ASN A 326 10.83 4.19 -19.35
C ASN A 326 11.16 2.81 -18.76
N TRP A 327 12.36 2.65 -18.18
CA TRP A 327 12.75 1.39 -17.52
C TRP A 327 11.87 1.08 -16.30
N LEU A 328 11.24 2.08 -15.66
CA LEU A 328 10.32 1.86 -14.55
C LEU A 328 9.09 1.03 -14.99
N ASN A 329 8.57 1.28 -16.19
CA ASN A 329 7.42 0.54 -16.74
C ASN A 329 7.77 -0.93 -17.02
N TRP A 330 8.98 -1.18 -17.52
CA TRP A 330 9.50 -2.54 -17.72
C TRP A 330 9.82 -3.22 -16.40
N CYS A 331 10.34 -2.50 -15.41
CA CYS A 331 10.58 -3.00 -14.05
C CYS A 331 9.26 -3.46 -13.40
N LEU A 332 8.20 -2.68 -13.54
CA LEU A 332 6.86 -3.04 -13.08
C LEU A 332 6.36 -4.33 -13.77
N THR A 333 6.55 -4.45 -15.07
CA THR A 333 6.17 -5.66 -15.82
C THR A 333 6.97 -6.88 -15.39
N ALA A 334 8.29 -6.75 -15.25
CA ALA A 334 9.16 -7.81 -14.78
C ALA A 334 8.80 -8.25 -13.35
N SER A 335 8.40 -7.31 -12.49
CA SER A 335 7.97 -7.59 -11.11
C SER A 335 6.70 -8.43 -11.06
N CYS A 336 5.72 -8.12 -11.91
CA CYS A 336 4.45 -8.85 -12.00
C CYS A 336 4.69 -10.26 -12.57
N LEU A 337 5.50 -10.38 -13.61
CA LEU A 337 5.87 -11.66 -14.21
C LEU A 337 6.65 -12.53 -13.21
N PHE A 338 7.60 -11.94 -12.48
CA PHE A 338 8.35 -12.63 -11.43
C PHE A 338 7.42 -13.19 -10.36
N SER A 339 6.48 -12.38 -9.87
CA SER A 339 5.48 -12.85 -8.91
C SER A 339 4.59 -13.96 -9.47
N LEU A 340 4.12 -13.82 -10.72
CA LEU A 340 3.34 -14.85 -11.41
C LEU A 340 4.07 -16.20 -11.46
N LEU A 341 5.38 -16.19 -11.80
CA LEU A 341 6.21 -17.40 -11.83
C LEU A 341 6.36 -18.02 -10.44
N LEU A 342 6.59 -17.20 -9.41
CA LEU A 342 6.68 -17.72 -8.04
C LEU A 342 5.37 -18.32 -7.55
N ILE A 343 4.22 -17.71 -7.88
CA ILE A 343 2.90 -18.24 -7.55
C ILE A 343 2.65 -19.57 -8.29
N LEU A 344 3.08 -19.69 -9.56
CA LEU A 344 2.96 -20.95 -10.31
C LEU A 344 3.75 -22.08 -9.63
N LEU A 345 4.99 -21.80 -9.23
CA LEU A 345 5.90 -22.75 -8.57
C LEU A 345 5.48 -23.06 -7.12
N PHE A 346 4.68 -22.20 -6.49
CA PHE A 346 4.17 -22.41 -5.14
C PHE A 346 3.26 -23.62 -5.06
N LYS A 347 3.64 -24.61 -4.24
CA LYS A 347 2.77 -25.73 -3.88
C LYS A 347 1.96 -25.34 -2.66
N GLU A 348 0.64 -25.35 -2.79
CA GLU A 348 -0.27 -25.06 -1.69
C GLU A 348 -0.15 -26.11 -0.58
N SER A 349 -0.21 -25.65 0.67
CA SER A 349 -0.32 -26.48 1.87
C SER A 349 -1.33 -25.78 2.78
N TYR A 350 -2.53 -26.35 2.90
CA TYR A 350 -3.65 -25.76 3.64
C TYR A 350 -3.64 -26.19 5.12
N ASP A 351 -2.50 -26.02 5.80
CA ASP A 351 -2.25 -26.62 7.12
C ASP A 351 -3.21 -26.08 8.21
N ARG A 352 -3.69 -24.83 8.05
CA ARG A 352 -4.68 -24.20 8.94
C ARG A 352 -6.10 -24.68 8.65
N LEU A 353 -6.50 -24.75 7.38
CA LEU A 353 -7.83 -25.23 6.97
C LEU A 353 -8.10 -26.65 7.46
N TYR A 354 -7.09 -27.53 7.43
CA TYR A 354 -7.21 -28.90 7.94
C TYR A 354 -7.47 -28.93 9.46
N LEU A 355 -6.83 -28.05 10.22
CA LEU A 355 -7.02 -27.92 11.66
C LEU A 355 -8.42 -27.38 12.01
N ASP A 356 -8.90 -26.37 11.27
CA ASP A 356 -10.22 -25.78 11.50
C ASP A 356 -11.37 -26.75 11.13
N VAL A 357 -11.17 -27.63 10.14
CA VAL A 357 -12.14 -28.69 9.81
C VAL A 357 -12.18 -29.77 10.90
N LEU A 358 -11.03 -30.16 11.45
CA LEU A 358 -10.94 -31.18 12.51
C LEU A 358 -11.57 -30.76 13.85
N VAL A 359 -11.65 -29.47 14.13
CA VAL A 359 -12.26 -28.94 15.37
C VAL A 359 -13.76 -28.67 15.20
N SER A 360 -14.27 -28.66 13.96
CA SER A 360 -15.70 -28.46 13.65
C SER A 360 -16.54 -29.73 13.66
N VAL A 361 -15.91 -30.89 13.91
CA VAL A 361 -16.53 -32.21 14.09
C VAL A 361 -16.34 -32.63 15.54
#